data_AF-A0A7Y3BQU5-F1
#
_entry.id   AF-A0A7Y3BQU5-F1
#
_cell.length_a   1.000
_cell.length_b   1.000
_cell.length_c   1.000
_cell.angle_alpha   90.00
_cell.angle_beta   90.00
_cell.angle_gamma   90.00
#
_symmetry.space_group_name_H-M   'P 1'
#
loop_
_entity.id
_entity.type
_entity.pdbx_description
1 polymer ?
#
loop_
_entity_poly.entity_id
_entity_poly.type
_entity_poly.pdbx_seq_one_letter_code
_entity_poly.pdbx_strand_id
1 'polypeptide(L)'
;MTGERRYPAPLIAVSNPAEEADVGRTKPPTAKRQGTLPDDLLFRSDEESARRLALKSLAAARTAERRLDDRSDREALHDFRVAIRRLRSQLRAYRPQLDNAVRAKDRKRLRAIQRATGAGREAEVALEWLTKQHGDLAPEHLAGLNWLSSLMLERRRTCAESLDSELRTSFRRTAEKLEERLAIMRSEQNLLAEQPHVSFARTLANQVEAHGTDLLVNLGQIASVEQTEQLHQARIVAKRLRYLLEPVRAYAGEAQLVVKRSKKLQELLGDLNDVHVLMREIDRSFEGSMQEKARRLRNSVRGGDLERARREASVSEWAGLVELYSRLERERRELVATLRDRWLGGDLDTLVARARELAQELRSADRPR
;
A
#
# COMPACT_ATOMS: atom_id res chain seq x y z
N MET A 1 25.41 -47.50 -12.17
CA MET A 1 23.99 -47.31 -12.50
C MET A 1 23.49 -46.08 -11.76
N THR A 2 23.53 -44.94 -12.44
CA THR A 2 23.25 -43.59 -11.95
C THR A 2 21.75 -43.31 -12.06
N GLY A 3 21.06 -43.18 -10.93
CA GLY A 3 19.65 -42.82 -10.86
C GLY A 3 19.48 -41.33 -10.52
N GLU A 4 19.38 -40.48 -11.55
CA GLU A 4 18.95 -39.09 -11.40
C GLU A 4 17.47 -39.06 -10.94
N ARG A 5 17.23 -38.66 -9.69
CA ARG A 5 15.89 -38.29 -9.23
C ARG A 5 15.58 -36.87 -9.67
N ARG A 6 14.93 -36.74 -10.83
CA ARG A 6 14.23 -35.52 -11.26
C ARG A 6 13.06 -35.26 -10.32
N TYR A 7 13.14 -34.21 -9.51
CA TYR A 7 11.98 -33.64 -8.83
C TYR A 7 11.25 -32.69 -9.80
N PRO A 8 9.93 -32.82 -10.00
CA PRO A 8 9.20 -31.91 -10.88
C PRO A 8 9.03 -30.55 -10.19
N ALA A 9 9.53 -29.50 -10.82
CA ALA A 9 9.24 -28.11 -10.47
C ALA A 9 7.77 -27.78 -10.78
N PRO A 10 7.05 -27.01 -9.93
CA PRO A 10 5.77 -26.45 -10.33
C PRO A 10 6.00 -25.35 -11.37
N LEU A 11 5.64 -25.65 -12.63
CA LEU A 11 5.59 -24.70 -13.73
C LEU A 11 4.60 -23.57 -13.40
N ILE A 12 5.11 -22.35 -13.23
CA ILE A 12 4.30 -21.13 -13.18
C ILE A 12 4.06 -20.73 -14.64
N ALA A 13 2.86 -21.04 -15.14
CA ALA A 13 2.42 -20.56 -16.44
C ALA A 13 2.18 -19.05 -16.39
N VAL A 14 3.04 -18.30 -17.07
CA VAL A 14 2.83 -16.89 -17.40
C VAL A 14 2.06 -16.86 -18.73
N SER A 15 0.75 -16.68 -18.65
CA SER A 15 -0.05 -16.42 -19.85
C SER A 15 -0.06 -14.93 -20.13
N ASN A 16 0.62 -14.54 -21.21
CA ASN A 16 0.53 -13.23 -21.83
C ASN A 16 -0.16 -13.41 -23.19
N PRO A 17 -1.32 -12.79 -23.47
CA PRO A 17 -1.76 -12.59 -24.84
C PRO A 17 -1.55 -11.14 -25.26
N ALA A 18 -0.94 -11.05 -26.43
CA ALA A 18 -0.62 -9.85 -27.17
C ALA A 18 -1.86 -9.08 -27.66
N GLU A 19 -1.56 -7.86 -28.12
CA GLU A 19 -2.39 -6.90 -28.81
C GLU A 19 -3.17 -7.50 -30.01
N GLU A 20 -4.45 -7.18 -30.10
CA GLU A 20 -5.15 -7.05 -31.38
C GLU A 20 -6.01 -5.77 -31.36
N ALA A 21 -5.86 -4.98 -32.41
CA ALA A 21 -6.65 -3.80 -32.71
C ALA A 21 -7.94 -4.20 -33.45
N ASP A 22 -9.09 -3.63 -33.09
CA ASP A 22 -10.21 -3.47 -34.02
C ASP A 22 -11.12 -2.28 -33.66
N VAL A 23 -11.77 -1.79 -34.70
CA VAL A 23 -12.24 -0.46 -35.03
C VAL A 23 -13.70 -0.23 -34.60
N GLY A 24 -13.98 1.02 -34.20
CA GLY A 24 -15.24 1.75 -34.34
C GLY A 24 -16.58 1.02 -34.21
N ARG A 25 -17.23 1.12 -33.04
CA ARG A 25 -18.71 1.20 -32.92
C ARG A 25 -19.12 2.17 -31.81
N THR A 26 -19.72 3.29 -32.22
CA THR A 26 -20.40 4.27 -31.35
C THR A 26 -21.65 3.64 -30.72
N LYS A 27 -21.72 3.62 -29.38
CA LYS A 27 -22.94 3.30 -28.61
C LYS A 27 -23.59 4.58 -28.05
N PRO A 28 -24.93 4.64 -27.93
CA PRO A 28 -25.68 5.85 -27.56
C PRO A 28 -25.57 6.17 -26.06
N PRO A 29 -25.92 7.40 -25.63
CA PRO A 29 -25.71 7.84 -24.26
C PRO A 29 -26.82 7.29 -23.36
N THR A 30 -26.48 6.29 -22.54
CA THR A 30 -27.39 5.80 -21.49
C THR A 30 -26.86 6.11 -20.09
N ALA A 31 -27.76 6.72 -19.31
CA ALA A 31 -27.82 6.79 -17.84
C ALA A 31 -26.76 7.62 -17.09
N LYS A 32 -27.28 8.54 -16.25
CA LYS A 32 -26.57 9.47 -15.36
C LYS A 32 -25.40 8.79 -14.63
N ARG A 33 -24.18 9.24 -14.92
CA ARG A 33 -22.94 8.82 -14.23
C ARG A 33 -22.97 9.27 -12.77
N GLN A 34 -23.30 8.37 -11.85
CA GLN A 34 -22.84 8.48 -10.46
C GLN A 34 -21.31 8.33 -10.47
N GLY A 35 -20.55 9.43 -10.40
CA GLY A 35 -19.10 9.31 -10.18
C GLY A 35 -18.17 10.39 -10.70
N THR A 36 -18.65 11.47 -11.32
CA THR A 36 -17.78 12.62 -11.64
C THR A 36 -17.82 13.64 -10.51
N LEU A 37 -16.65 13.91 -9.94
CA LEU A 37 -16.46 15.07 -9.06
C LEU A 37 -16.78 16.34 -9.88
N PRO A 38 -17.40 17.36 -9.29
CA PRO A 38 -17.80 18.56 -10.02
C PRO A 38 -16.57 19.37 -10.46
N ASP A 39 -16.68 20.12 -11.55
CA ASP A 39 -15.55 20.88 -12.14
C ASP A 39 -15.08 22.03 -11.24
N ASP A 40 -15.98 22.55 -10.41
CA ASP A 40 -15.75 23.63 -9.45
C ASP A 40 -15.30 23.13 -8.05
N LEU A 41 -14.83 21.89 -7.93
CA LEU A 41 -14.48 21.25 -6.65
C LEU A 41 -13.55 22.11 -5.77
N LEU A 42 -12.61 22.85 -6.36
CA LEU A 42 -11.68 23.71 -5.62
C LEU A 42 -12.33 24.94 -4.98
N PHE A 43 -13.45 25.41 -5.54
CA PHE A 43 -14.11 26.63 -5.13
C PHE A 43 -15.31 26.40 -4.20
N ARG A 44 -15.70 25.14 -4.02
CA ARG A 44 -16.68 24.74 -2.99
C ARG A 44 -16.07 24.81 -1.59
N SER A 45 -16.92 24.74 -0.57
CA SER A 45 -16.44 24.62 0.80
C SER A 45 -15.60 23.35 0.99
N ASP A 46 -14.62 23.44 1.87
CA ASP A 46 -13.69 22.34 2.11
C ASP A 46 -14.40 21.08 2.66
N GLU A 47 -15.45 21.24 3.46
CA GLU A 47 -16.33 20.16 3.92
C GLU A 47 -17.04 19.46 2.75
N GLU A 48 -17.69 20.20 1.85
CA GLU A 48 -18.41 19.62 0.72
C GLU A 48 -17.46 18.82 -0.19
N SER A 49 -16.33 19.42 -0.55
CA SER A 49 -15.32 18.79 -1.39
C SER A 49 -14.70 17.55 -0.75
N ALA A 50 -14.39 17.60 0.56
CA ALA A 50 -13.91 16.44 1.30
C ALA A 50 -14.94 15.29 1.30
N ARG A 51 -16.23 15.59 1.51
CA ARG A 51 -17.31 14.60 1.47
C ARG A 51 -17.43 13.94 0.11
N ARG A 52 -17.39 14.71 -0.98
CA ARG A 52 -17.44 14.19 -2.36
C ARG A 52 -16.26 13.28 -2.67
N LEU A 53 -15.06 13.65 -2.26
CA LEU A 53 -13.87 12.81 -2.42
C LEU A 53 -13.94 11.50 -1.60
N ALA A 54 -14.47 11.58 -0.39
CA ALA A 54 -14.71 10.41 0.46
C ALA A 54 -15.76 9.48 -0.15
N LEU A 55 -16.86 10.01 -0.68
CA LEU A 55 -17.89 9.23 -1.40
C LEU A 55 -17.32 8.51 -2.62
N LYS A 56 -16.51 9.19 -3.44
CA LYS A 56 -15.84 8.55 -4.59
C LYS A 56 -14.97 7.38 -4.16
N SER A 57 -14.18 7.56 -3.09
CA SER A 57 -13.33 6.50 -2.54
C SER A 57 -14.13 5.35 -1.94
N LEU A 58 -15.25 5.65 -1.29
CA LEU A 58 -16.17 4.67 -0.72
C LEU A 58 -16.86 3.84 -1.81
N ALA A 59 -17.31 4.48 -2.88
CA ALA A 59 -17.91 3.81 -4.04
C ALA A 59 -16.92 2.83 -4.70
N ALA A 60 -15.66 3.22 -4.84
CA ALA A 60 -14.60 2.33 -5.32
C ALA A 60 -14.41 1.12 -4.38
N ALA A 61 -14.41 1.34 -3.06
CA ALA A 61 -14.31 0.25 -2.07
C ALA A 61 -15.52 -0.69 -2.10
N ARG A 62 -16.75 -0.17 -2.25
CA ARG A 62 -17.96 -0.99 -2.44
C ARG A 62 -17.91 -1.81 -3.72
N THR A 63 -17.40 -1.23 -4.80
CA THR A 63 -17.25 -1.93 -6.08
C THR A 63 -16.25 -3.08 -5.99
N ALA A 64 -15.09 -2.83 -5.37
CA ALA A 64 -14.09 -3.86 -5.15
C ALA A 64 -14.56 -4.94 -4.17
N GLU A 65 -15.38 -4.59 -3.17
CA GLU A 65 -15.96 -5.58 -2.26
C GLU A 65 -16.95 -6.52 -2.96
N ARG A 66 -17.81 -6.01 -3.86
CA ARG A 66 -18.74 -6.85 -4.62
C ARG A 66 -18.02 -7.88 -5.50
N ARG A 67 -16.84 -7.56 -6.01
CA ARG A 67 -16.03 -8.51 -6.78
C ARG A 67 -15.57 -9.72 -5.95
N LEU A 68 -15.55 -9.62 -4.62
CA LEU A 68 -15.23 -10.75 -3.74
C LEU A 68 -16.30 -11.86 -3.74
N ASP A 69 -17.49 -11.62 -4.30
CA ASP A 69 -18.51 -12.66 -4.49
C ASP A 69 -18.12 -13.64 -5.61
N ASP A 70 -17.27 -13.21 -6.55
CA ASP A 70 -16.73 -14.07 -7.59
C ASP A 70 -15.47 -14.78 -7.11
N ARG A 71 -15.58 -16.09 -6.83
CA ARG A 71 -14.45 -16.93 -6.40
C ARG A 71 -13.39 -17.14 -7.49
N SER A 72 -13.70 -16.83 -8.75
CA SER A 72 -12.76 -16.95 -9.87
C SER A 72 -11.89 -15.69 -10.04
N ASP A 73 -12.31 -14.55 -9.50
CA ASP A 73 -11.57 -13.29 -9.54
C ASP A 73 -10.41 -13.31 -8.54
N ARG A 74 -9.22 -13.65 -9.06
CA ARG A 74 -7.97 -13.73 -8.27
C ARG A 74 -7.49 -12.35 -7.79
N GLU A 75 -7.95 -11.25 -8.40
CA GLU A 75 -7.52 -9.88 -8.07
C GLU A 75 -8.50 -9.15 -7.16
N ALA A 76 -9.74 -9.63 -7.00
CA ALA A 76 -10.78 -8.99 -6.19
C ALA A 76 -10.30 -8.65 -4.77
N LEU A 77 -9.58 -9.56 -4.13
CA LEU A 77 -9.01 -9.34 -2.80
C LEU A 77 -7.97 -8.21 -2.81
N HIS A 78 -7.07 -8.21 -3.79
CA HIS A 78 -6.05 -7.18 -3.94
C HIS A 78 -6.71 -5.80 -4.12
N ASP A 79 -7.67 -5.70 -5.02
CA ASP A 79 -8.37 -4.45 -5.33
C ASP A 79 -9.20 -3.94 -4.17
N PHE A 80 -9.88 -4.83 -3.44
CA PHE A 80 -10.61 -4.45 -2.23
C PHE A 80 -9.68 -3.84 -1.19
N ARG A 81 -8.50 -4.43 -0.98
CA ARG A 81 -7.50 -3.89 -0.05
C ARG A 81 -6.95 -2.55 -0.51
N VAL A 82 -6.66 -2.40 -1.80
CA VAL A 82 -6.21 -1.12 -2.39
C VAL A 82 -7.27 -0.05 -2.13
N ALA A 83 -8.54 -0.35 -2.39
CA ALA A 83 -9.65 0.57 -2.22
C ALA A 83 -9.87 0.95 -0.74
N ILE A 84 -9.83 0.00 0.20
CA ILE A 84 -9.92 0.27 1.65
C ILE A 84 -8.78 1.17 2.12
N ARG A 85 -7.55 0.90 1.67
CA ARG A 85 -6.37 1.72 2.00
C ARG A 85 -6.54 3.14 1.47
N ARG A 86 -6.97 3.31 0.22
CA ARG A 86 -7.24 4.63 -0.39
C ARG A 86 -8.34 5.38 0.38
N LEU A 87 -9.47 4.73 0.65
CA LEU A 87 -10.55 5.30 1.47
C LEU A 87 -10.03 5.78 2.82
N ARG A 88 -9.29 4.93 3.55
CA ARG A 88 -8.73 5.30 4.86
C ARG A 88 -7.75 6.46 4.79
N SER A 89 -6.91 6.50 3.76
CA SER A 89 -6.01 7.63 3.53
C SER A 89 -6.80 8.92 3.28
N GLN A 90 -7.84 8.87 2.45
CA GLN A 90 -8.69 10.02 2.17
C GLN A 90 -9.39 10.54 3.43
N LEU A 91 -10.03 9.65 4.18
CA LEU A 91 -10.70 9.99 5.43
C LEU A 91 -9.75 10.58 6.49
N ARG A 92 -8.46 10.22 6.43
CA ARG A 92 -7.42 10.76 7.31
C ARG A 92 -6.92 12.12 6.85
N ALA A 93 -6.71 12.31 5.55
CA ALA A 93 -6.23 13.57 4.97
C ALA A 93 -7.19 14.73 5.27
N TYR A 94 -8.49 14.48 5.12
CA TYR A 94 -9.55 15.47 5.36
C TYR A 94 -10.27 15.25 6.69
N ARG A 95 -9.55 14.76 7.71
CA ARG A 95 -10.16 14.45 9.01
C ARG A 95 -10.92 15.64 9.63
N PRO A 96 -10.36 16.85 9.70
CA PRO A 96 -11.06 18.01 10.28
C PRO A 96 -12.38 18.30 9.56
N GLN A 97 -12.38 18.27 8.23
CA GLN A 97 -13.55 18.51 7.37
C GLN A 97 -14.61 17.40 7.47
N LEU A 98 -14.22 16.21 7.91
CA LEU A 98 -15.07 15.02 7.90
C LEU A 98 -15.50 14.57 9.30
N ASP A 99 -15.13 15.27 10.37
CA ASP A 99 -15.36 14.77 11.74
C ASP A 99 -16.85 14.67 12.09
N ASN A 100 -17.70 15.50 11.49
CA ASN A 100 -19.17 15.43 11.63
C ASN A 100 -19.79 14.23 10.90
N ALA A 101 -19.18 13.76 9.81
CA ALA A 101 -19.68 12.65 9.01
C ALA A 101 -19.05 11.30 9.40
N VAL A 102 -17.78 11.30 9.82
CA VAL A 102 -16.94 10.11 9.93
C VAL A 102 -16.52 9.89 11.38
N ARG A 103 -17.22 8.98 12.07
CA ARG A 103 -17.01 8.72 13.49
C ARG A 103 -15.74 7.91 13.72
N ALA A 104 -15.17 8.02 14.92
CA ALA A 104 -14.01 7.22 15.32
C ALA A 104 -14.25 5.70 15.17
N LYS A 105 -15.48 5.23 15.40
CA LYS A 105 -15.89 3.83 15.20
C LYS A 105 -15.77 3.37 13.74
N ASP A 106 -16.10 4.23 12.78
CA ASP A 106 -15.98 3.91 11.35
C ASP A 106 -14.50 3.71 10.98
N ARG A 107 -13.65 4.65 11.43
CA ARG A 107 -12.19 4.58 11.23
C ARG A 107 -11.60 3.32 11.87
N LYS A 108 -12.06 2.94 13.08
CA LYS A 108 -11.63 1.71 13.78
C LYS A 108 -12.02 0.46 13.00
N ARG A 109 -13.24 0.39 12.44
CA ARG A 109 -13.71 -0.75 11.63
C ARG A 109 -12.93 -0.90 10.33
N LEU A 110 -12.76 0.18 9.57
CA LEU A 110 -11.93 0.17 8.37
C LEU A 110 -10.48 -0.25 8.69
N ARG A 111 -9.97 0.16 9.86
CA ARG A 111 -8.65 -0.29 10.33
C ARG A 111 -8.59 -1.77 10.64
N ALA A 112 -9.63 -2.35 11.22
CA ALA A 112 -9.70 -3.79 11.47
C ALA A 112 -9.67 -4.58 10.15
N ILE A 113 -10.43 -4.15 9.14
CA ILE A 113 -10.46 -4.79 7.82
C ILE A 113 -9.08 -4.77 7.14
N GLN A 114 -8.40 -3.62 7.13
CA GLN A 114 -7.06 -3.55 6.54
C GLN A 114 -6.03 -4.40 7.31
N ARG A 115 -6.20 -4.57 8.63
CA ARG A 115 -5.30 -5.41 9.44
C ARG A 115 -5.54 -6.89 9.23
N ALA A 116 -6.79 -7.32 9.16
CA ALA A 116 -7.14 -8.71 8.89
C ALA A 116 -6.53 -9.20 7.57
N THR A 117 -6.44 -8.30 6.58
CA THR A 117 -5.77 -8.61 5.31
C THR A 117 -4.25 -8.40 5.35
N GLY A 118 -3.71 -7.68 6.34
CA GLY A 118 -2.32 -7.21 6.41
C GLY A 118 -1.27 -8.26 6.04
N ALA A 119 -1.24 -9.35 6.80
CA ALA A 119 -0.26 -10.44 6.64
C ALA A 119 -0.27 -11.08 5.24
N GLY A 120 -1.41 -11.13 4.55
CA GLY A 120 -1.48 -11.63 3.18
C GLY A 120 -0.70 -10.77 2.18
N ARG A 121 -0.62 -9.44 2.38
CA ARG A 121 0.15 -8.54 1.49
C ARG A 121 1.63 -8.64 1.79
N GLU A 122 1.99 -8.76 3.06
CA GLU A 122 3.38 -8.98 3.45
C GLU A 122 3.90 -10.27 2.81
N ALA A 123 3.09 -11.34 2.82
CA ALA A 123 3.40 -12.59 2.11
C ALA A 123 3.48 -12.42 0.58
N GLU A 124 2.56 -11.67 -0.04
CA GLU A 124 2.62 -11.37 -1.49
C GLU A 124 3.92 -10.64 -1.87
N VAL A 125 4.31 -9.61 -1.11
CA VAL A 125 5.54 -8.84 -1.35
C VAL A 125 6.77 -9.73 -1.17
N ALA A 126 6.79 -10.55 -0.13
CA ALA A 126 7.88 -11.51 0.09
C ALA A 126 8.00 -12.51 -1.07
N LEU A 127 6.88 -13.08 -1.53
CA LEU A 127 6.87 -14.02 -2.66
C LEU A 127 7.35 -13.37 -3.97
N GLU A 128 6.95 -12.13 -4.24
CA GLU A 128 7.42 -11.38 -5.40
C GLU A 128 8.95 -11.21 -5.36
N TRP A 129 9.49 -10.82 -4.21
CA TRP A 129 10.94 -10.67 -4.03
C TRP A 129 11.67 -12.02 -4.17
N LEU A 130 11.19 -13.08 -3.50
CA LEU A 130 11.80 -14.42 -3.58
C LEU A 130 11.81 -14.98 -5.01
N THR A 131 10.74 -14.73 -5.78
CA THR A 131 10.66 -15.14 -7.19
C THR A 131 11.76 -14.48 -8.02
N LYS A 132 12.04 -13.18 -7.78
CA LYS A 132 13.12 -12.46 -8.46
C LYS A 132 14.50 -13.01 -8.12
N GLN A 133 14.70 -13.52 -6.90
CA GLN A 133 15.98 -14.09 -6.48
C GLN A 133 16.27 -15.46 -7.10
N HIS A 134 15.24 -16.25 -7.43
CA HIS A 134 15.39 -17.65 -7.83
C HIS A 134 16.38 -17.88 -8.99
N GLY A 135 16.41 -16.99 -9.99
CA GLY A 135 17.29 -17.14 -11.17
C GLY A 135 18.78 -17.01 -10.87
N ASP A 136 19.13 -16.27 -9.81
CA ASP A 136 20.51 -15.89 -9.50
C ASP A 136 21.08 -16.64 -8.28
N LEU A 137 20.33 -17.59 -7.71
CA LEU A 137 20.75 -18.37 -6.54
C LEU A 137 21.50 -19.65 -6.95
N ALA A 138 22.62 -19.92 -6.27
CA ALA A 138 23.31 -21.20 -6.36
C ALA A 138 22.44 -22.36 -5.84
N PRO A 139 22.60 -23.59 -6.36
CA PRO A 139 21.77 -24.74 -5.99
C PRO A 139 21.70 -25.03 -4.47
N GLU A 140 22.80 -24.80 -3.76
CA GLU A 140 22.90 -24.98 -2.29
C GLU A 140 22.01 -24.01 -1.48
N HIS A 141 21.63 -22.87 -2.05
CA HIS A 141 20.77 -21.87 -1.42
C HIS A 141 19.28 -22.05 -1.72
N LEU A 142 18.94 -22.83 -2.77
CA LEU A 142 17.56 -23.03 -3.20
C LEU A 142 16.68 -23.69 -2.12
N ALA A 143 17.27 -24.50 -1.24
CA ALA A 143 16.56 -25.11 -0.12
C ALA A 143 15.93 -24.06 0.81
N GLY A 144 16.69 -23.01 1.16
CA GLY A 144 16.20 -21.92 2.02
C GLY A 144 15.14 -21.05 1.34
N LEU A 145 15.33 -20.75 0.04
CA LEU A 145 14.35 -20.02 -0.76
C LEU A 145 13.02 -20.77 -0.85
N ASN A 146 13.06 -22.07 -1.16
CA ASN A 146 11.86 -22.90 -1.31
C ASN A 146 11.12 -23.06 0.02
N TRP A 147 11.87 -23.22 1.12
CA TRP A 147 11.30 -23.29 2.45
C TRP A 147 10.57 -21.99 2.82
N LEU A 148 11.22 -20.83 2.67
CA LEU A 148 10.61 -19.55 2.99
C LEU A 148 9.41 -19.23 2.07
N SER A 149 9.52 -19.59 0.79
CA SER A 149 8.42 -19.44 -0.18
C SER A 149 7.19 -20.27 0.23
N SER A 150 7.41 -21.49 0.72
CA SER A 150 6.33 -22.36 1.20
C SER A 150 5.60 -21.75 2.39
N LEU A 151 6.36 -21.21 3.36
CA LEU A 151 5.80 -20.51 4.52
C LEU A 151 4.97 -19.30 4.11
N MET A 152 5.46 -18.50 3.16
CA MET A 152 4.72 -17.33 2.67
C MET A 152 3.46 -17.72 1.87
N LEU A 153 3.51 -18.81 1.09
CA LEU A 153 2.34 -19.35 0.39
C LEU A 153 1.25 -19.80 1.36
N GLU A 154 1.63 -20.52 2.42
CA GLU A 154 0.71 -20.95 3.49
C GLU A 154 0.06 -19.73 4.16
N ARG A 155 0.87 -18.74 4.56
CA ARG A 155 0.36 -17.51 5.17
C ARG A 155 -0.61 -16.75 4.27
N ARG A 156 -0.29 -16.63 2.98
CA ARG A 156 -1.17 -15.99 1.98
C ARG A 156 -2.51 -16.73 1.89
N ARG A 157 -2.49 -18.07 1.89
CA ARG A 157 -3.69 -18.91 1.86
C ARG A 157 -4.54 -18.72 3.12
N THR A 158 -3.95 -18.83 4.30
CA THR A 158 -4.66 -18.63 5.57
C THR A 158 -5.28 -17.23 5.64
N CYS A 159 -4.57 -16.20 5.15
CA CYS A 159 -5.11 -14.85 5.10
C CYS A 159 -6.29 -14.71 4.13
N ALA A 160 -6.23 -15.35 2.96
CA ALA A 160 -7.33 -15.35 2.00
C ALA A 160 -8.58 -16.04 2.57
N GLU A 161 -8.40 -17.13 3.32
CA GLU A 161 -9.47 -17.85 4.02
C GLU A 161 -10.02 -17.04 5.22
N SER A 162 -9.18 -16.23 5.89
CA SER A 162 -9.54 -15.44 7.09
C SER A 162 -10.40 -14.21 6.84
N LEU A 163 -10.66 -13.84 5.58
CA LEU A 163 -11.56 -12.73 5.25
C LEU A 163 -13.01 -13.17 5.42
N ASP A 164 -13.36 -13.40 6.67
CA ASP A 164 -14.62 -14.01 7.04
C ASP A 164 -15.81 -13.16 6.60
N SER A 165 -16.91 -13.86 6.31
CA SER A 165 -18.23 -13.33 6.01
C SER A 165 -18.68 -12.24 6.99
N GLU A 166 -18.25 -12.30 8.25
CA GLU A 166 -18.48 -11.27 9.26
C GLU A 166 -17.78 -9.95 8.95
N LEU A 167 -16.51 -9.97 8.51
CA LEU A 167 -15.77 -8.76 8.15
C LEU A 167 -16.38 -8.08 6.93
N ARG A 168 -16.79 -8.88 5.93
CA ARG A 168 -17.49 -8.36 4.74
C ARG A 168 -18.83 -7.73 5.11
N THR A 169 -19.61 -8.39 5.96
CA THR A 169 -20.89 -7.86 6.45
C THR A 169 -20.71 -6.60 7.31
N SER A 170 -19.66 -6.57 8.13
CA SER A 170 -19.27 -5.40 8.92
C SER A 170 -18.87 -4.22 8.03
N PHE A 171 -18.15 -4.48 6.93
CA PHE A 171 -17.84 -3.47 5.93
C PHE A 171 -19.11 -2.92 5.27
N ARG A 172 -19.99 -3.77 4.73
CA ARG A 172 -21.23 -3.35 4.05
C ARG A 172 -22.07 -2.42 4.92
N ARG A 173 -22.34 -2.83 6.17
CA ARG A 173 -23.07 -2.00 7.15
C ARG A 173 -22.38 -0.68 7.49
N THR A 174 -21.04 -0.68 7.51
CA THR A 174 -20.27 0.55 7.77
C THR A 174 -20.27 1.46 6.56
N ALA A 175 -20.18 0.90 5.35
CA ALA A 175 -20.21 1.63 4.09
C ALA A 175 -21.56 2.30 3.87
N GLU A 176 -22.68 1.61 4.11
CA GLU A 176 -24.03 2.17 4.00
C GLU A 176 -24.21 3.39 4.92
N LYS A 177 -23.94 3.23 6.21
CA LYS A 177 -24.05 4.34 7.19
C LYS A 177 -23.10 5.48 6.92
N LEU A 178 -21.94 5.19 6.34
CA LEU A 178 -20.95 6.20 5.99
C LEU A 178 -21.40 6.98 4.75
N GLU A 179 -21.95 6.29 3.75
CA GLU A 179 -22.52 6.89 2.54
C GLU A 179 -23.69 7.81 2.87
N GLU A 180 -24.66 7.35 3.68
CA GLU A 180 -25.79 8.17 4.16
C GLU A 180 -25.33 9.48 4.79
N ARG A 181 -24.35 9.42 5.71
CA ARG A 181 -23.83 10.61 6.38
C ARG A 181 -23.02 11.52 5.48
N LEU A 182 -22.22 10.95 4.57
CA LEU A 182 -21.40 11.72 3.63
C LEU A 182 -22.25 12.37 2.53
N ALA A 183 -23.37 11.77 2.15
CA ALA A 183 -24.29 12.27 1.14
C ALA A 183 -25.08 13.51 1.59
N ILE A 184 -25.11 13.80 2.91
CA ILE A 184 -25.66 15.05 3.44
C ILE A 184 -24.72 16.18 3.05
N MET A 185 -25.00 16.80 1.91
CA MET A 185 -24.37 18.04 1.45
C MET A 185 -25.21 19.18 1.98
N ARG A 186 -24.66 19.97 2.90
CA ARG A 186 -25.29 21.25 3.24
C ARG A 186 -25.06 22.16 2.03
N SER A 187 -26.14 22.53 1.35
CA SER A 187 -26.11 23.50 0.24
C SER A 187 -25.88 24.89 0.84
N GLU A 188 -24.73 25.49 0.58
CA GLU A 188 -24.22 26.65 1.34
C GLU A 188 -24.38 27.99 0.60
N GLN A 189 -25.54 28.21 -0.04
CA GLN A 189 -26.07 29.57 -0.16
C GLN A 189 -26.70 30.01 1.18
N ASN A 190 -25.95 29.90 2.28
CA ASN A 190 -26.34 30.53 3.54
C ASN A 190 -25.88 31.99 3.46
N LEU A 191 -26.71 32.84 2.84
CA LEU A 191 -26.53 34.30 2.75
C LEU A 191 -26.44 35.00 4.13
N LEU A 192 -26.66 34.24 5.22
CA LEU A 192 -26.68 34.69 6.61
C LEU A 192 -25.45 34.21 7.43
N ALA A 193 -24.51 33.48 6.84
CA ALA A 193 -23.31 33.05 7.57
C ALA A 193 -22.39 34.26 7.82
N GLU A 194 -22.10 34.55 9.09
CA GLU A 194 -21.29 35.70 9.54
C GLU A 194 -19.83 35.65 9.06
N GLN A 195 -19.35 34.49 8.60
CA GLN A 195 -18.01 34.36 8.00
C GLN A 195 -18.10 33.63 6.65
N PRO A 196 -17.37 34.10 5.62
CA PRO A 196 -17.21 33.36 4.38
C PRO A 196 -16.55 32.01 4.68
N HIS A 197 -17.06 30.95 4.05
CA HIS A 197 -16.52 29.61 4.21
C HIS A 197 -15.07 29.54 3.71
N VAL A 198 -14.29 28.63 4.30
CA VAL A 198 -12.95 28.32 3.79
C VAL A 198 -13.12 27.47 2.53
N SER A 199 -12.62 27.97 1.40
CA SER A 199 -12.65 27.21 0.16
C SER A 199 -11.76 25.96 0.26
N PHE A 200 -12.11 24.96 -0.54
CA PHE A 200 -11.30 23.77 -0.64
C PHE A 200 -9.88 24.07 -1.17
N ALA A 201 -9.72 25.04 -2.08
CA ALA A 201 -8.41 25.50 -2.56
C ALA A 201 -7.52 26.02 -1.42
N ARG A 202 -8.07 26.84 -0.50
CA ARG A 202 -7.33 27.35 0.67
C ARG A 202 -6.88 26.22 1.59
N THR A 203 -7.79 25.31 1.93
CA THR A 203 -7.48 24.15 2.77
C THR A 203 -6.41 23.27 2.14
N LEU A 204 -6.51 23.01 0.84
CA LEU A 204 -5.54 22.22 0.09
C LEU A 204 -4.16 22.90 0.11
N ALA A 205 -4.09 24.21 -0.15
CA ALA A 205 -2.84 24.96 -0.11
C ALA A 205 -2.12 24.84 1.23
N ASN A 206 -2.87 25.04 2.33
CA ASN A 206 -2.31 24.97 3.68
C ASN A 206 -1.80 23.56 4.01
N GLN A 207 -2.53 22.52 3.62
CA GLN A 207 -2.13 21.13 3.86
C GLN A 207 -0.93 20.72 3.00
N VAL A 208 -0.85 21.18 1.74
CA VAL A 208 0.28 20.92 0.85
C VAL A 208 1.56 21.54 1.40
N GLU A 209 1.50 22.80 1.82
CA GLU A 209 2.66 23.50 2.39
C GLU A 209 3.12 22.88 3.72
N ALA A 210 2.17 22.54 4.60
CA ALA A 210 2.47 21.87 5.86
C ALA A 210 3.14 20.51 5.62
N HIS A 211 2.59 19.67 4.73
CA HIS A 211 3.18 18.36 4.43
C HIS A 211 4.51 18.45 3.69
N GLY A 212 4.71 19.45 2.83
CA GLY A 212 6.01 19.72 2.21
C GLY A 212 7.06 20.09 3.25
N THR A 213 6.71 20.96 4.20
CA THR A 213 7.60 21.37 5.29
C THR A 213 7.90 20.21 6.24
N ASP A 214 6.88 19.44 6.65
CA ASP A 214 7.06 18.22 7.45
C ASP A 214 8.02 17.25 6.75
N LEU A 215 7.90 17.09 5.43
CA LEU A 215 8.74 16.17 4.67
C LEU A 215 10.20 16.62 4.68
N LEU A 216 10.44 17.92 4.49
CA LEU A 216 11.78 18.52 4.58
C LEU A 216 12.38 18.28 5.97
N VAL A 217 11.63 18.51 7.04
CA VAL A 217 12.09 18.30 8.42
C VAL A 217 12.40 16.82 8.68
N ASN A 218 11.48 15.92 8.36
CA ASN A 218 11.64 14.50 8.66
C ASN A 218 12.78 13.85 7.87
N LEU A 219 13.03 14.27 6.63
CA LEU A 219 14.13 13.75 5.81
C LEU A 219 15.45 14.49 6.06
N GLY A 220 15.41 15.81 6.28
CA GLY A 220 16.60 16.62 6.57
C GLY A 220 17.24 16.31 7.93
N GLN A 221 16.48 15.74 8.87
CA GLN A 221 16.99 15.26 10.16
C GLN A 221 17.64 13.87 10.11
N ILE A 222 17.62 13.19 8.96
CA ILE A 222 18.24 11.86 8.81
C ILE A 222 19.76 12.05 8.73
N ALA A 223 20.40 12.12 9.89
CA ALA A 223 21.86 12.15 10.02
C ALA A 223 22.51 10.79 9.75
N SER A 224 21.78 9.69 9.99
CA SER A 224 22.15 8.32 9.65
C SER A 224 20.92 7.55 9.20
N VAL A 225 21.11 6.64 8.25
CA VAL A 225 20.05 5.89 7.57
C VAL A 225 19.61 4.65 8.37
N GLU A 226 20.20 4.46 9.55
CA GLU A 226 19.79 3.50 10.57
C GLU A 226 18.58 4.00 11.39
N GLN A 227 18.21 5.27 11.23
CA GLN A 227 17.08 5.93 11.86
C GLN A 227 15.73 5.46 11.28
N THR A 228 15.38 4.22 11.58
CA THR A 228 14.20 3.52 11.04
C THR A 228 12.89 4.27 11.35
N GLU A 229 12.79 4.91 12.50
CA GLU A 229 11.60 5.68 12.88
C GLU A 229 11.44 6.95 12.03
N GLN A 230 12.53 7.70 11.80
CA GLN A 230 12.52 8.90 10.97
C GLN A 230 12.19 8.56 9.51
N LEU A 231 12.76 7.47 8.98
CA LEU A 231 12.39 6.93 7.66
C LEU A 231 10.91 6.54 7.59
N HIS A 232 10.38 5.95 8.68
CA HIS A 232 8.97 5.62 8.78
C HIS A 232 8.07 6.87 8.78
N GLN A 233 8.44 7.91 9.54
CA GLN A 233 7.70 9.17 9.55
C GLN A 233 7.76 9.88 8.20
N ALA A 234 8.93 9.96 7.57
CA ALA A 234 9.09 10.48 6.21
C ALA A 234 8.18 9.75 5.21
N ARG A 235 8.12 8.40 5.28
CA ARG A 235 7.22 7.58 4.47
C ARG A 235 5.75 7.92 4.72
N ILE A 236 5.37 8.18 5.97
CA ILE A 236 3.99 8.59 6.32
C ILE A 236 3.68 9.96 5.71
N VAL A 237 4.59 10.94 5.83
CA VAL A 237 4.36 12.30 5.32
C VAL A 237 4.30 12.31 3.79
N ALA A 238 5.23 11.63 3.10
CA ALA A 238 5.19 11.47 1.64
C ALA A 238 3.87 10.84 1.16
N LYS A 239 3.36 9.84 1.89
CA LYS A 239 2.03 9.26 1.62
C LYS A 239 0.91 10.26 1.81
N ARG A 240 0.96 11.09 2.86
CA ARG A 240 -0.07 12.11 3.11
C ARG A 240 -0.10 13.13 1.97
N LEU A 241 1.05 13.66 1.58
CA LEU A 241 1.15 14.62 0.47
C LEU A 241 0.60 14.02 -0.84
N ARG A 242 0.99 12.78 -1.17
CA ARG A 242 0.45 12.10 -2.36
C ARG A 242 -1.05 11.90 -2.28
N TYR A 243 -1.56 11.33 -1.18
CA TYR A 243 -2.99 11.03 -1.07
C TYR A 243 -3.87 12.28 -0.98
N LEU A 244 -3.31 13.39 -0.50
CA LEU A 244 -3.96 14.69 -0.53
C LEU A 244 -4.19 15.16 -1.98
N LEU A 245 -3.16 15.09 -2.81
CA LEU A 245 -3.13 15.66 -4.17
C LEU A 245 -3.63 14.71 -5.27
N GLU A 246 -3.42 13.40 -5.12
CA GLU A 246 -3.74 12.41 -6.15
C GLU A 246 -5.22 12.44 -6.62
N PRO A 247 -6.23 12.66 -5.74
CA PRO A 247 -7.62 12.77 -6.14
C PRO A 247 -7.95 14.08 -6.87
N VAL A 248 -7.15 15.13 -6.64
CA VAL A 248 -7.40 16.51 -7.10
C VAL A 248 -6.42 16.97 -8.18
N ARG A 249 -5.52 16.08 -8.63
CA ARG A 249 -4.47 16.37 -9.63
C ARG A 249 -4.96 16.94 -10.96
N ALA A 250 -6.24 16.73 -11.29
CA ALA A 250 -6.86 17.24 -12.51
C ALA A 250 -7.40 18.66 -12.35
N TYR A 251 -7.52 19.15 -11.11
CA TYR A 251 -8.08 20.45 -10.78
C TYR A 251 -7.01 21.51 -10.52
N ALA A 252 -5.77 21.11 -10.20
CA ALA A 252 -4.67 22.02 -9.88
C ALA A 252 -3.47 21.69 -10.77
N GLY A 253 -2.89 22.71 -11.43
CA GLY A 253 -1.94 22.51 -12.53
C GLY A 253 -0.70 21.71 -12.11
N GLU A 254 0.02 22.21 -11.11
CA GLU A 254 1.28 21.60 -10.64
C GLU A 254 1.08 20.34 -9.78
N ALA A 255 -0.16 20.01 -9.40
CA ALA A 255 -0.44 18.88 -8.50
C ALA A 255 0.02 17.54 -9.08
N GLN A 256 -0.07 17.35 -10.39
CA GLN A 256 0.40 16.11 -11.02
C GLN A 256 1.93 15.94 -10.92
N LEU A 257 2.70 17.04 -10.97
CA LEU A 257 4.16 16.98 -10.84
C LEU A 257 4.58 16.67 -9.40
N VAL A 258 3.92 17.29 -8.41
CA VAL A 258 4.12 16.98 -7.00
C VAL A 258 3.74 15.53 -6.69
N VAL A 259 2.62 15.03 -7.24
CA VAL A 259 2.20 13.62 -7.11
C VAL A 259 3.24 12.67 -7.69
N LYS A 260 3.74 12.93 -8.91
CA LYS A 260 4.76 12.09 -9.56
C LYS A 260 6.04 12.01 -8.73
N ARG A 261 6.55 13.14 -8.25
CA ARG A 261 7.76 13.17 -7.40
C ARG A 261 7.52 12.50 -6.06
N SER A 262 6.42 12.82 -5.39
CA SER A 262 6.03 12.17 -4.12
C SER A 262 5.90 10.65 -4.27
N LYS A 263 5.39 10.18 -5.42
CA LYS A 263 5.30 8.75 -5.74
C LYS A 263 6.69 8.10 -5.80
N LYS A 264 7.65 8.70 -6.51
CA LYS A 264 9.04 8.19 -6.59
C LYS A 264 9.69 8.08 -5.21
N LEU A 265 9.55 9.10 -4.37
CA LEU A 265 10.05 9.04 -2.98
C LEU A 265 9.38 7.92 -2.19
N GLN A 266 8.07 7.77 -2.36
CA GLN A 266 7.29 6.77 -1.67
C GLN A 266 7.54 5.34 -2.18
N GLU A 267 7.99 5.17 -3.43
CA GLU A 267 8.48 3.90 -3.99
C GLU A 267 9.82 3.56 -3.35
N LEU A 268 10.78 4.49 -3.29
CA LEU A 268 12.07 4.27 -2.62
C LEU A 268 11.93 3.94 -1.12
N LEU A 269 11.20 4.78 -0.36
CA LEU A 269 10.87 4.50 1.04
C LEU A 269 9.94 3.29 1.16
N GLY A 270 9.23 2.98 0.07
CA GLY A 270 8.46 1.78 -0.26
C GLY A 270 9.27 0.53 0.01
N ASP A 271 10.27 0.39 -0.85
CA ASP A 271 11.16 -0.75 -1.00
C ASP A 271 12.02 -0.92 0.26
N LEU A 272 12.56 0.17 0.82
CA LEU A 272 13.37 0.10 2.04
C LEU A 272 12.62 -0.50 3.24
N ASN A 273 11.35 -0.13 3.41
CA ASN A 273 10.49 -0.73 4.43
C ASN A 273 10.21 -2.20 4.15
N ASP A 274 10.03 -2.56 2.89
CA ASP A 274 9.68 -3.92 2.51
C ASP A 274 10.90 -4.84 2.73
N VAL A 275 12.11 -4.36 2.42
CA VAL A 275 13.38 -4.99 2.83
C VAL A 275 13.45 -5.20 4.34
N HIS A 276 13.20 -4.17 5.16
CA HIS A 276 13.19 -4.31 6.63
C HIS A 276 12.12 -5.28 7.16
N VAL A 277 10.97 -5.40 6.49
CA VAL A 277 9.93 -6.37 6.84
C VAL A 277 10.39 -7.78 6.50
N LEU A 278 10.98 -7.99 5.32
CA LEU A 278 11.50 -9.28 4.87
C LEU A 278 12.67 -9.76 5.73
N MET A 279 13.63 -8.90 6.06
CA MET A 279 14.74 -9.25 6.98
C MET A 279 14.21 -9.77 8.31
N ARG A 280 13.27 -9.06 8.93
CA ARG A 280 12.61 -9.51 10.17
C ARG A 280 11.77 -10.77 10.01
N GLU A 281 11.26 -11.04 8.80
CA GLU A 281 10.58 -12.30 8.50
C GLU A 281 11.58 -13.44 8.42
N ILE A 282 12.73 -13.25 7.77
CA ILE A 282 13.83 -14.23 7.75
C ILE A 282 14.31 -14.51 9.17
N ASP A 283 14.54 -13.49 10.01
CA ASP A 283 14.98 -13.67 11.39
C ASP A 283 14.02 -14.56 12.20
N ARG A 284 12.71 -14.23 12.16
CA ARG A 284 11.66 -15.01 12.83
C ARG A 284 11.56 -16.43 12.28
N SER A 285 11.68 -16.56 10.96
CA SER A 285 11.57 -17.84 10.27
C SER A 285 12.79 -18.72 10.56
N PHE A 286 13.97 -18.14 10.67
CA PHE A 286 15.21 -18.82 11.03
C PHE A 286 15.10 -19.48 12.42
N GLU A 287 14.60 -18.73 13.42
CA GLU A 287 14.34 -19.26 14.76
C GLU A 287 13.29 -20.39 14.74
N GLY A 288 12.17 -20.19 14.03
CA GLY A 288 11.12 -21.19 13.88
C GLY A 288 11.58 -22.48 13.18
N SER A 289 12.40 -22.35 12.14
CA SER A 289 13.02 -23.49 11.43
C SER A 289 13.87 -24.34 12.39
N MET A 290 14.74 -23.71 13.19
CA MET A 290 15.58 -24.43 14.14
C MET A 290 14.75 -25.21 15.16
N GLN A 291 13.71 -24.60 15.72
CA GLN A 291 12.83 -25.25 16.71
C GLN A 291 12.07 -26.44 16.11
N GLU A 292 11.48 -26.27 14.93
CA GLU A 292 10.73 -27.33 14.25
C GLU A 292 11.64 -28.48 13.81
N LYS A 293 12.84 -28.17 13.31
CA LYS A 293 13.84 -29.17 12.92
C LYS A 293 14.32 -29.98 14.12
N ALA A 294 14.62 -29.33 15.24
CA ALA A 294 14.98 -30.01 16.49
C ALA A 294 13.85 -30.94 16.97
N ARG A 295 12.58 -30.50 16.87
CA ARG A 295 11.41 -31.30 17.22
C ARG A 295 11.26 -32.54 16.33
N ARG A 296 11.38 -32.39 15.00
CA ARG A 296 11.30 -33.50 14.04
C ARG A 296 12.42 -34.52 14.27
N LEU A 297 13.66 -34.03 14.39
CA LEU A 297 14.81 -34.88 14.68
C LEU A 297 14.61 -35.70 15.95
N ARG A 298 14.17 -35.05 17.05
CA ARG A 298 13.87 -35.73 18.31
C ARG A 298 12.79 -36.81 18.16
N ASN A 299 11.74 -36.54 17.37
CA ASN A 299 10.67 -37.50 17.12
C ASN A 299 11.15 -38.68 16.26
N SER A 300 11.92 -38.44 15.20
CA SER A 300 12.48 -39.47 14.33
C SER A 300 13.45 -40.38 15.10
N VAL A 301 14.29 -39.80 15.96
CA VAL A 301 15.20 -40.56 16.85
C VAL A 301 14.41 -41.40 17.85
N ARG A 302 13.40 -40.83 18.52
CA ARG A 302 12.55 -41.58 19.48
C ARG A 302 11.72 -42.67 18.81
N GLY A 303 11.34 -42.47 17.55
CA GLY A 303 10.59 -43.44 16.75
C GLY A 303 11.46 -44.53 16.11
N GLY A 304 12.79 -44.49 16.26
CA GLY A 304 13.72 -45.50 15.73
C GLY A 304 14.09 -45.34 14.25
N ASP A 305 13.61 -44.31 13.56
CA ASP A 305 13.93 -44.06 12.14
C ASP A 305 15.19 -43.19 12.00
N LEU A 306 16.35 -43.83 12.20
CA LEU A 306 17.66 -43.16 12.21
C LEU A 306 18.06 -42.63 10.82
N GLU A 307 17.61 -43.27 9.74
CA GLU A 307 17.88 -42.81 8.37
C GLU A 307 17.11 -41.53 8.05
N ARG A 308 15.85 -41.43 8.51
CA ARG A 308 15.10 -40.16 8.44
C ARG A 308 15.74 -39.08 9.31
N ALA A 309 16.17 -39.40 10.53
CA ALA A 309 16.86 -38.46 11.41
C ALA A 309 18.14 -37.90 10.78
N ARG A 310 18.95 -38.74 10.11
CA ARG A 310 20.15 -38.30 9.36
C ARG A 310 19.82 -37.34 8.23
N ARG A 311 18.78 -37.64 7.42
CA ARG A 311 18.33 -36.74 6.36
C ARG A 311 17.84 -35.42 6.92
N GLU A 312 17.01 -35.45 7.98
CA GLU A 312 16.50 -34.26 8.66
C GLU A 312 17.63 -33.41 9.24
N ALA A 313 18.72 -34.00 9.74
CA ALA A 313 19.90 -33.26 10.18
C ALA A 313 20.62 -32.53 9.03
N SER A 314 20.67 -33.12 7.83
CA SER A 314 21.52 -32.65 6.70
C SER A 314 20.98 -31.46 5.89
N VAL A 315 19.71 -31.06 6.03
CA VAL A 315 19.12 -30.02 5.14
C VAL A 315 19.62 -28.61 5.50
N SER A 316 20.26 -27.93 4.54
CA SER A 316 20.92 -26.62 4.65
C SER A 316 20.02 -25.41 4.32
N GLU A 317 18.73 -25.47 4.68
CA GLU A 317 17.82 -24.32 4.50
C GLU A 317 18.41 -23.03 5.10
N TRP A 318 19.20 -23.16 6.16
CA TRP A 318 19.93 -22.06 6.80
C TRP A 318 20.96 -21.38 5.90
N ALA A 319 21.68 -22.12 5.06
CA ALA A 319 22.63 -21.52 4.10
C ALA A 319 21.88 -20.62 3.11
N GLY A 320 20.73 -21.09 2.61
CA GLY A 320 19.85 -20.29 1.77
C GLY A 320 19.29 -19.06 2.48
N LEU A 321 18.85 -19.19 3.75
CA LEU A 321 18.35 -18.05 4.52
C LEU A 321 19.44 -16.99 4.78
N VAL A 322 20.68 -17.41 5.07
CA VAL A 322 21.82 -16.50 5.23
C VAL A 322 22.13 -15.75 3.93
N GLU A 323 22.13 -16.45 2.80
CA GLU A 323 22.34 -15.81 1.48
C GLU A 323 21.22 -14.82 1.15
N LEU A 324 19.95 -15.18 1.38
CA LEU A 324 18.82 -14.26 1.17
C LEU A 324 18.93 -13.02 2.07
N TYR A 325 19.37 -13.18 3.32
CA TYR A 325 19.60 -12.06 4.22
C TYR A 325 20.74 -11.15 3.72
N SER A 326 21.85 -11.74 3.27
CA SER A 326 22.99 -11.03 2.68
C SER A 326 22.58 -10.18 1.47
N ARG A 327 21.70 -10.71 0.61
CA ARG A 327 21.14 -9.99 -0.54
C ARG A 327 20.24 -8.82 -0.13
N LEU A 328 19.34 -9.03 0.84
CA LEU A 328 18.52 -7.96 1.40
C LEU A 328 19.37 -6.85 2.01
N GLU A 329 20.45 -7.21 2.69
CA GLU A 329 21.39 -6.24 3.28
C GLU A 329 22.10 -5.41 2.19
N ARG A 330 22.43 -6.00 1.04
CA ARG A 330 22.98 -5.27 -0.11
C ARG A 330 21.95 -4.31 -0.71
N GLU A 331 20.75 -4.80 -0.97
CA GLU A 331 19.63 -3.99 -1.50
C GLU A 331 19.31 -2.83 -0.55
N ARG A 332 19.29 -3.09 0.76
CA ARG A 332 19.13 -2.05 1.80
C ARG A 332 20.17 -0.94 1.63
N ARG A 333 21.45 -1.29 1.50
CA ARG A 333 22.55 -0.31 1.33
C ARG A 333 22.40 0.51 0.06
N GLU A 334 21.99 -0.10 -1.04
CA GLU A 334 21.76 0.59 -2.32
C GLU A 334 20.59 1.58 -2.25
N LEU A 335 19.46 1.18 -1.64
CA LEU A 335 18.31 2.05 -1.42
C LEU A 335 18.65 3.22 -0.48
N VAL A 336 19.44 2.94 0.56
CA VAL A 336 19.98 3.92 1.50
C VAL A 336 20.88 4.94 0.80
N ALA A 337 21.81 4.48 -0.05
CA ALA A 337 22.66 5.36 -0.85
C ALA A 337 21.83 6.22 -1.81
N THR A 338 20.85 5.63 -2.49
CA THR A 338 19.93 6.36 -3.37
C THR A 338 19.15 7.44 -2.62
N LEU A 339 18.69 7.17 -1.40
CA LEU A 339 18.00 8.17 -0.58
C LEU A 339 18.93 9.35 -0.24
N ARG A 340 20.18 9.06 0.13
CA ARG A 340 21.17 10.08 0.47
C ARG A 340 21.57 10.91 -0.75
N ASP A 341 22.08 10.26 -1.78
CA ASP A 341 22.79 10.95 -2.86
C ASP A 341 21.83 11.66 -3.81
N ARG A 342 20.62 11.11 -3.99
CA ARG A 342 19.62 11.68 -4.91
C ARG A 342 18.59 12.55 -4.19
N TRP A 343 17.95 12.02 -3.15
CA TRP A 343 16.86 12.74 -2.49
C TRP A 343 17.37 13.83 -1.56
N LEU A 344 18.28 13.51 -0.65
CA LEU A 344 18.91 14.52 0.21
C LEU A 344 19.89 15.41 -0.57
N GLY A 345 20.38 14.97 -1.74
CA GLY A 345 21.22 15.75 -2.65
C GLY A 345 20.48 16.77 -3.54
N GLY A 346 19.14 16.84 -3.52
CA GLY A 346 18.40 17.93 -4.18
C GLY A 346 16.99 17.60 -4.68
N ASP A 347 16.64 16.32 -4.89
CA ASP A 347 15.28 15.96 -5.34
C ASP A 347 14.21 16.32 -4.27
N LEU A 348 14.58 16.29 -2.98
CA LEU A 348 13.73 16.71 -1.87
C LEU A 348 13.44 18.21 -1.91
N ASP A 349 14.46 19.06 -2.01
CA ASP A 349 14.28 20.51 -2.06
C ASP A 349 13.40 20.91 -3.24
N THR A 350 13.62 20.26 -4.38
CA THR A 350 12.79 20.49 -5.56
C THR A 350 11.34 20.06 -5.33
N LEU A 351 11.09 18.91 -4.68
CA LEU A 351 9.72 18.49 -4.34
C LEU A 351 9.05 19.50 -3.40
N VAL A 352 9.76 20.01 -2.40
CA VAL A 352 9.25 20.98 -1.43
C VAL A 352 8.98 22.32 -2.09
N ALA A 353 9.86 22.79 -2.97
CA ALA A 353 9.67 24.01 -3.75
C ALA A 353 8.40 23.92 -4.61
N ARG A 354 8.21 22.82 -5.35
CA ARG A 354 6.99 22.59 -6.14
C ARG A 354 5.72 22.52 -5.30
N ALA A 355 5.80 21.92 -4.10
CA ALA A 355 4.67 21.92 -3.17
C ALA A 355 4.31 23.35 -2.72
N ARG A 356 5.32 24.20 -2.45
CA ARG A 356 5.10 25.62 -2.09
C ARG A 356 4.52 26.43 -3.26
N GLU A 357 5.04 26.26 -4.47
CA GLU A 357 4.51 26.89 -5.69
C GLU A 357 3.02 26.52 -5.90
N LEU A 358 2.69 25.23 -5.80
CA LEU A 358 1.31 24.75 -5.88
C LEU A 358 0.42 25.37 -4.79
N ALA A 359 0.91 25.48 -3.56
CA ALA A 359 0.16 26.13 -2.49
C ALA A 359 -0.10 27.62 -2.79
N GLN A 360 0.86 28.33 -3.38
CA GLN A 360 0.69 29.72 -3.80
C GLN A 360 -0.29 29.87 -4.97
N GLU A 361 -0.25 28.97 -5.95
CA GLU A 361 -1.20 28.90 -7.07
C GLU A 361 -2.63 28.75 -6.54
N LEU A 362 -2.86 27.76 -5.68
CA LEU A 362 -4.15 27.49 -5.05
C LEU A 362 -4.66 28.70 -4.24
N ARG A 363 -3.78 29.38 -3.51
CA ARG A 363 -4.15 30.60 -2.76
C ARG A 363 -4.50 31.78 -3.67
N SER A 364 -3.87 31.88 -4.83
CA SER A 364 -4.10 32.96 -5.78
C SER A 364 -5.40 32.76 -6.56
N ALA A 365 -5.72 31.51 -6.90
CA ALA A 365 -6.99 31.13 -7.52
C ALA A 365 -8.21 31.32 -6.60
N ASP A 366 -7.99 31.28 -5.29
CA ASP A 366 -8.99 31.44 -4.23
C ASP A 366 -9.40 32.91 -3.96
N ARG A 367 -8.97 33.87 -4.78
CA ARG A 367 -9.39 35.26 -4.59
C ARG A 367 -10.86 35.43 -5.01
N PRO A 368 -11.71 36.06 -4.18
CA PRO A 368 -13.09 36.36 -4.57
C PRO A 368 -13.06 37.24 -5.82
N ARG A 369 -13.86 36.86 -6.82
CA ARG A 369 -14.15 37.74 -7.97
C ARG A 369 -15.10 38.85 -7.56
#